data_AF-A0A660W5I4-F1
#
_entry.id   AF-A0A660W5I4-F1
#
_cell.length_a   1.000
_cell.length_b   1.000
_cell.length_c   1.000
_cell.angle_alpha   90.00
_cell.angle_beta   90.00
_cell.angle_gamma   90.00
#
_symmetry.space_group_name_H-M   'P 1'
#
loop_
_entity.id
_entity.type
_entity.pdbx_description
1 polymer ?
#
loop_
_entity_poly.entity_id
_entity_poly.type
_entity_poly.pdbx_seq_one_letter_code
_entity_poly.pdbx_strand_id
1 'polypeptide(L)' 'MSEFDWKNEKSEFLERTRGVCFEDIVIHIQNGCVLDVVRHSNRDRYPGQNMIVLDVEDYVYLVSYVNTSDIFKAYC' A
#
# COMPACT_ATOMS: atom_id res chain seq x y z
N MET A 1 -16.06 -5.43 3.29
CA MET A 1 -14.74 -5.41 2.62
C MET A 1 -14.27 -3.99 2.71
N SER A 2 -13.11 -3.74 3.33
CA SER A 2 -12.58 -2.38 3.39
C SER A 2 -12.20 -1.94 1.99
N GLU A 3 -12.59 -0.72 1.61
CA GLU A 3 -12.32 -0.19 0.28
C GLU A 3 -10.91 0.40 0.24
N PHE A 4 -10.17 0.13 -0.82
CA PHE A 4 -8.89 0.79 -1.10
C PHE A 4 -9.16 1.97 -2.02
N ASP A 5 -8.67 3.14 -1.63
CA ASP A 5 -8.77 4.38 -2.41
C ASP A 5 -7.37 4.85 -2.78
N TRP A 6 -7.16 5.11 -4.06
CA TRP A 6 -5.90 5.63 -4.58
C TRP A 6 -6.14 6.62 -5.71
N LYS A 7 -5.14 7.47 -5.97
CA LYS A 7 -5.17 8.34 -7.15
C LYS A 7 -4.72 7.55 -8.38
N ASN A 8 -5.53 7.50 -9.42
CA ASN A 8 -5.16 6.82 -10.68
C ASN A 8 -3.85 7.33 -11.26
N GLU A 9 -3.63 8.65 -11.26
CA GLU A 9 -2.36 9.26 -11.72
C GLU A 9 -1.13 8.68 -11.01
N LYS A 10 -1.28 8.35 -9.71
CA LYS A 10 -0.22 7.73 -8.92
C LYS A 10 -0.07 6.25 -9.26
N SER A 11 -1.16 5.52 -9.47
CA SER A 11 -1.12 4.11 -9.92
C SER A 11 -0.35 3.99 -11.23
N GLU A 12 -0.73 4.79 -12.24
CA GLU A 12 -0.07 4.79 -13.53
C GLU A 12 1.40 5.21 -13.46
N PHE A 13 1.74 6.16 -12.58
CA PHE A 13 3.13 6.55 -12.36
C PHE A 13 3.96 5.39 -11.81
N LEU A 14 3.42 4.65 -10.85
CA LEU A 14 4.09 3.48 -10.26
C LEU A 14 4.24 2.36 -11.29
N GLU A 15 3.22 2.13 -12.12
CA GLU A 15 3.27 1.14 -13.20
C GLU A 15 4.40 1.49 -14.18
N ARG A 16 4.46 2.75 -14.64
CA ARG A 16 5.50 3.21 -15.57
C ARG A 16 6.92 3.20 -14.98
N THR A 17 7.08 3.42 -13.69
CA THR A 17 8.41 3.59 -13.06
C THR A 17 8.92 2.37 -12.33
N ARG A 18 8.03 1.52 -11.84
CA ARG A 18 8.34 0.37 -10.97
C ARG A 18 7.68 -0.93 -11.43
N GLY A 19 6.85 -0.90 -12.49
CA GLY A 19 6.18 -2.09 -13.02
C GLY A 19 5.05 -2.63 -12.14
N VAL A 20 4.57 -1.84 -11.17
CA VAL A 20 3.48 -2.24 -10.26
C VAL A 20 2.43 -1.15 -10.14
N CYS A 21 1.16 -1.52 -10.08
CA CYS A 21 0.03 -0.62 -9.85
C CYS A 21 -0.69 -0.96 -8.52
N PHE A 22 -1.59 -0.10 -8.06
CA PHE A 22 -2.32 -0.36 -6.81
C PHE A 22 -3.28 -1.56 -6.92
N GLU A 23 -3.76 -1.86 -8.12
CA GLU A 23 -4.56 -3.04 -8.40
C GLU A 23 -3.75 -4.32 -8.12
N ASP A 24 -2.47 -4.38 -8.52
CA ASP A 24 -1.57 -5.49 -8.21
C ASP A 24 -1.40 -5.64 -6.69
N ILE A 25 -1.19 -4.52 -5.99
CA ILE A 25 -1.05 -4.48 -4.53
C ILE A 25 -2.29 -5.07 -3.84
N VAL A 26 -3.49 -4.67 -4.27
CA VAL A 26 -4.74 -5.16 -3.69
C VAL A 26 -4.92 -6.66 -3.92
N ILE A 27 -4.61 -7.16 -5.13
CA ILE A 27 -4.67 -8.59 -5.45
C ILE A 27 -3.74 -9.40 -4.54
N HIS A 28 -2.49 -8.95 -4.36
CA HIS A 28 -1.52 -9.63 -3.49
C HIS A 28 -1.93 -9.59 -2.01
N ILE A 29 -2.52 -8.47 -1.55
CA ILE A 29 -3.09 -8.41 -0.20
C ILE A 29 -4.22 -9.44 -0.03
N GLN A 30 -5.13 -9.53 -1.00
CA GLN A 30 -6.25 -10.47 -0.97
C GLN A 30 -5.79 -11.94 -1.05
N ASN A 31 -4.68 -12.19 -1.74
CA ASN A 31 -4.07 -13.52 -1.85
C ASN A 31 -3.25 -13.92 -0.62
N GLY A 32 -3.13 -13.05 0.40
CA GLY A 32 -2.43 -13.35 1.63
C GLY A 32 -0.91 -13.17 1.56
N CYS A 33 -0.40 -12.43 0.57
CA CYS A 33 1.03 -12.14 0.41
C CYS A 33 1.57 -11.08 1.38
N VAL A 34 0.77 -10.68 2.39
CA VAL A 34 1.17 -9.72 3.42
C VAL A 34 2.16 -10.38 4.37
N LEU A 35 3.37 -9.83 4.44
CA LEU A 35 4.42 -10.30 5.34
C LEU A 35 4.29 -9.69 6.74
N ASP A 36 3.98 -8.39 6.82
CA ASP A 36 3.83 -7.68 8.08
C ASP A 36 3.04 -6.37 7.91
N VAL A 37 2.56 -5.80 9.01
CA VAL A 37 1.99 -4.45 9.07
C VAL A 37 2.68 -3.67 10.18
N VAL A 38 3.48 -2.70 9.79
CA VAL A 38 4.30 -1.89 10.71
C VAL A 38 3.81 -0.46 10.77
N ARG A 39 4.13 0.24 11.86
CA ARG A 39 3.83 1.68 12.00
C ARG A 39 4.89 2.51 11.27
N HIS A 40 4.51 3.65 10.71
CA HIS A 40 5.49 4.57 10.13
C HIS A 40 6.49 5.04 11.21
N SER A 41 7.79 4.95 10.91
CA SER A 41 8.87 5.24 11.87
C SER A 41 8.87 6.69 12.33
N ASN A 42 8.63 7.62 11.40
CA ASN A 42 8.50 9.05 11.69
C ASN A 42 7.04 9.44 11.93
N ARG A 43 6.54 9.20 13.15
CA ARG A 43 5.15 9.50 13.52
C ARG A 43 4.84 10.99 13.67
N ASP A 44 5.85 11.80 13.99
CA ASP A 44 5.65 13.25 14.15
C ASP A 44 5.29 13.88 12.81
N ARG A 45 5.89 13.38 11.71
CA ARG A 45 5.58 13.81 10.35
C ARG A 45 4.38 13.10 9.73
N TYR A 46 4.15 11.83 10.08
CA TYR A 46 3.09 10.99 9.50
C TYR A 46 2.22 10.34 10.61
N PRO A 47 1.45 11.15 11.35
CA PRO A 47 0.61 10.63 12.43
C PRO A 47 -0.51 9.75 11.87
N GLY A 48 -0.69 8.56 12.44
CA GLY A 48 -1.74 7.61 12.06
C GLY A 48 -1.48 6.82 10.78
N GLN A 49 -0.30 6.94 10.17
CA GLN A 49 0.09 6.16 9.00
C GLN A 49 0.73 4.83 9.40
N ASN A 50 0.30 3.76 8.74
CA ASN A 50 0.88 2.43 8.82
C ASN A 50 1.51 2.06 7.47
N MET A 51 2.27 0.98 7.44
CA MET A 51 2.90 0.43 6.25
C MET A 51 2.63 -1.06 6.19
N ILE A 52 2.15 -1.52 5.04
CA ILE A 52 2.03 -2.94 4.71
C ILE A 52 3.34 -3.36 4.07
N VAL A 53 3.92 -4.44 4.57
CA VAL A 53 5.05 -5.13 3.95
C VAL A 53 4.47 -6.27 3.13
N LEU A 54 4.67 -6.25 1.81
CA LEU A 54 4.03 -7.14 0.87
C LEU A 54 5.09 -7.83 0.00
N ASP A 55 4.96 -9.13 -0.19
CA ASP A 55 5.73 -9.87 -1.19
C ASP A 55 4.98 -9.85 -2.53
N VAL A 56 5.62 -9.31 -3.55
CA VAL A 56 5.12 -9.28 -4.93
C VAL A 56 6.21 -9.87 -5.80
N GLU A 57 6.00 -11.11 -6.26
CA GLU A 57 6.93 -11.83 -7.13
C GLU A 57 8.39 -11.83 -6.63
N ASP A 58 8.61 -12.26 -5.38
CA ASP A 58 9.92 -12.32 -4.70
C ASP A 58 10.58 -10.94 -4.46
N TYR A 59 9.80 -9.85 -4.58
CA TYR A 59 10.23 -8.50 -4.23
C TYR A 59 9.36 -7.89 -3.15
N VAL A 60 10.00 -7.34 -2.10
CA VAL A 60 9.30 -6.75 -0.96
C VAL A 60 8.95 -5.29 -1.23
N TYR A 61 7.65 -5.00 -1.24
CA TYR A 61 7.11 -3.63 -1.34
C TYR A 61 6.62 -3.14 0.02
N LEU A 62 6.89 -1.86 0.28
CA LEU A 62 6.34 -1.11 1.42
C LEU A 62 5.23 -0.19 0.92
N VAL A 63 4.00 -0.47 1.32
CA VAL A 63 2.83 0.31 0.94
C VAL A 63 2.32 1.05 2.16
N SER A 64 2.58 2.35 2.20
CA SER A 64 2.10 3.19 3.30
C SER A 64 0.61 3.49 3.15
N TYR A 65 -0.15 3.48 4.24
CA TYR A 65 -1.58 3.77 4.20
C TYR A 65 -2.09 4.45 5.46
N VAL A 66 -3.20 5.18 5.31
CA VAL A 66 -3.96 5.74 6.44
C VAL A 66 -5.34 5.08 6.44
N ASN A 67 -5.75 4.58 7.61
CA ASN A 67 -7.10 4.07 7.81
C ASN A 67 -8.01 5.22 8.20
N THR A 68 -8.90 5.63 7.29
CA THR A 68 -9.91 6.65 7.57
C THR A 68 -11.27 6.02 7.35
N SER A 69 -11.98 5.69 8.44
CA SER A 69 -13.38 5.24 8.43
C SER A 69 -13.70 4.23 7.31
N ASP A 70 -13.01 3.08 7.34
CA ASP A 70 -13.15 1.94 6.40
C ASP A 70 -12.52 2.09 5.00
N ILE A 71 -11.83 3.20 4.73
CA ILE A 71 -11.07 3.42 3.48
C ILE A 71 -9.57 3.40 3.75
N PHE A 72 -8.85 2.56 2.99
CA PHE A 72 -7.39 2.44 3.00
C PHE A 72 -6.82 3.32 1.89
N LYS A 73 -6.25 4.48 2.26
CA LYS A 73 -5.54 5.35 1.30
C LYS A 73 -4.11 4.88 1.11
N ALA A 74 -3.83 4.21 0.01
CA ALA A 74 -2.51 3.63 -0.25
C ALA A 74 -1.54 4.63 -0.92
N TYR A 75 -0.30 4.60 -0.49
CA TYR A 75 0.79 5.40 -1.00
C TYR A 75 2.03 4.49 -1.10
N CYS A 76 2.33 4.02 -2.30
CA CYS A 76 3.62 3.41 -2.64
C CYS A 76 4.65 4.49 -3.05
#